data_AF-A0AAU7DDD5-F1
#
_entry.id   AF-A0AAU7DDD5-F1
#
_cell.length_a   1.000
_cell.length_b   1.000
_cell.length_c   1.000
_cell.angle_alpha   90.00
_cell.angle_beta   90.00
_cell.angle_gamma   90.00
#
_symmetry.space_group_name_H-M   'P 1'
#
loop_
_entity.id
_entity.type
_entity.pdbx_description
1 polymer ?
#
loop_
_entity_poly.entity_id
_entity_poly.type
_entity_poly.pdbx_seq_one_letter_code
_entity_poly.pdbx_strand_id
1 'polypeptide(L)'
;MSLRYVNAFAPELPYTLREQVLDYARSVEAASQEISKEAEVKLTDELRDQLVLVAAVRKLHSICSSSYWLLYNSTRLLGNDVSGVRVGGTTFSPESAHFRQLGALLSDLEAVLNDQGLSIEVVRQPYPQILHFLANERKPDQ
;
A
#
# COMPACT_ATOMS: atom_id res chain seq x y z
N MET A 1 -4.66 15.02 -14.84
CA MET A 1 -5.48 13.84 -14.48
C MET A 1 -4.51 12.73 -14.10
N SER A 2 -4.11 12.57 -12.82
CA SER A 2 -3.24 11.44 -12.42
C SER A 2 -3.75 10.49 -11.34
N LEU A 3 -4.90 10.81 -10.77
CA LEU A 3 -5.63 9.92 -9.87
C LEU A 3 -6.52 8.91 -10.61
N ARG A 4 -6.38 8.75 -11.93
CA ARG A 4 -7.34 7.98 -12.74
C ARG A 4 -7.48 6.55 -12.24
N TYR A 5 -6.37 5.88 -11.99
CA TYR A 5 -6.36 4.52 -11.47
C TYR A 5 -6.78 4.46 -10.00
N VAL A 6 -6.41 5.45 -9.19
CA VAL A 6 -6.79 5.50 -7.78
C VAL A 6 -8.30 5.68 -7.61
N ASN A 7 -8.91 6.57 -8.38
CA ASN A 7 -10.36 6.80 -8.38
C ASN A 7 -11.16 5.59 -8.89
N ALA A 8 -10.53 4.64 -9.58
CA ALA A 8 -11.20 3.43 -10.04
C ALA A 8 -11.43 2.42 -8.90
N PHE A 9 -10.49 2.29 -7.96
CA PHE A 9 -10.61 1.34 -6.84
C PHE A 9 -10.97 2.00 -5.50
N ALA A 10 -10.68 3.29 -5.33
CA ALA A 10 -10.99 4.04 -4.12
C ALA A 10 -12.46 3.90 -3.66
N PRO A 11 -13.50 3.84 -4.54
CA PRO A 11 -14.88 3.67 -4.13
C PRO A 11 -15.20 2.36 -3.39
N GLU A 12 -14.43 1.30 -3.64
CA GLU A 12 -14.56 -0.02 -2.99
C GLU A 12 -14.07 0.03 -1.53
N LEU A 13 -13.29 1.06 -1.17
CA LEU A 13 -12.71 1.18 0.16
C LEU A 13 -13.71 1.80 1.15
N PRO A 14 -13.70 1.34 2.43
CA PRO A 14 -14.36 2.03 3.52
C PRO A 14 -13.95 3.51 3.56
N TYR A 15 -14.91 4.40 3.84
CA TYR A 15 -14.74 5.86 3.76
C TYR A 15 -13.41 6.37 4.36
N THR A 16 -13.10 5.99 5.59
CA THR A 16 -11.89 6.46 6.28
C THR A 16 -10.59 5.98 5.61
N LEU A 17 -10.57 4.76 5.07
CA LEU A 17 -9.42 4.25 4.32
C LEU A 17 -9.31 4.96 2.97
N ARG A 18 -10.44 5.18 2.31
CA ARG A 18 -10.52 5.90 1.05
C ARG A 18 -9.93 7.30 1.15
N GLU A 19 -10.35 8.09 2.13
CA GLU A 19 -9.84 9.44 2.33
C GLU A 19 -8.33 9.42 2.59
N GLN A 20 -7.85 8.55 3.49
CA GLN A 20 -6.41 8.45 3.79
C GLN A 20 -5.56 8.07 2.58
N VAL A 21 -6.07 7.18 1.73
CA VAL A 21 -5.37 6.75 0.50
C VAL A 21 -5.38 7.85 -0.54
N LEU A 22 -6.53 8.51 -0.76
CA LEU A 22 -6.68 9.60 -1.72
C LEU A 22 -5.86 10.83 -1.33
N ASP A 23 -5.88 11.24 -0.07
CA ASP A 23 -5.10 12.39 0.40
C ASP A 23 -3.61 12.15 0.26
N TYR A 24 -3.16 10.93 0.57
CA TYR A 24 -1.77 10.56 0.38
C TYR A 24 -1.37 10.52 -1.11
N ALA A 25 -2.22 9.95 -1.96
CA ALA A 25 -2.00 9.93 -3.41
C ALA A 25 -1.93 11.35 -3.99
N ARG A 26 -2.80 12.27 -3.55
CA ARG A 26 -2.77 13.70 -3.92
C ARG A 26 -1.49 14.39 -3.46
N SER A 27 -1.02 14.08 -2.26
CA SER A 27 0.25 14.62 -1.75
C SER A 27 1.43 14.21 -2.62
N VAL A 28 1.46 12.95 -3.07
CA VAL A 28 2.51 12.46 -3.99
C VAL A 28 2.35 13.05 -5.40
N GLU A 29 1.11 13.20 -5.89
CA GLU A 29 0.85 13.90 -7.16
C GLU A 29 1.42 15.33 -7.13
N ALA A 30 1.18 16.07 -6.04
CA ALA A 30 1.70 17.43 -5.86
C ALA A 30 3.24 17.47 -5.81
N ALA A 31 3.86 16.45 -5.20
CA ALA A 31 5.32 16.32 -5.11
C ALA A 31 5.97 15.70 -6.38
N SER A 32 5.18 15.21 -7.34
CA SER A 32 5.68 14.41 -8.48
C SER A 32 6.74 15.12 -9.32
N GLN A 33 6.64 16.45 -9.44
CA GLN A 33 7.61 17.28 -10.16
C GLN A 33 8.97 17.35 -9.46
N GLU A 34 8.97 17.42 -8.12
CA GLU A 34 10.21 17.42 -7.33
C GLU A 34 10.86 16.04 -7.34
N ILE A 35 10.04 14.99 -7.14
CA ILE A 35 10.47 13.58 -7.22
C ILE A 35 11.09 13.28 -8.59
N SER A 36 10.50 13.78 -9.67
CA SER A 36 11.02 13.63 -11.04
C SER A 36 12.37 14.30 -11.24
N LYS A 37 12.59 15.49 -10.65
CA LYS A 37 13.89 16.17 -10.70
C LYS A 37 14.95 15.38 -9.94
N GLU A 38 14.62 14.88 -8.75
CA GLU A 38 15.53 14.06 -7.95
C GLU A 38 15.86 12.73 -8.62
N ALA A 39 14.90 12.13 -9.32
CA ALA A 39 15.10 10.89 -10.07
C ALA A 39 15.85 11.09 -11.40
N GLU A 40 16.07 12.33 -11.84
CA GLU A 40 16.59 12.68 -13.17
C GLU A 40 15.78 12.05 -14.33
N VAL A 41 14.49 11.82 -14.11
CA VAL A 41 13.57 11.20 -15.08
C VAL A 41 12.62 12.25 -15.64
N LYS A 42 12.42 12.24 -16.96
CA LYS A 42 11.37 13.08 -17.59
C LYS A 42 9.98 12.58 -17.20
N LEU A 43 9.25 13.36 -16.42
CA LEU A 43 7.89 13.02 -16.00
C LEU A 43 6.90 13.12 -17.17
N THR A 44 6.38 11.98 -17.62
CA THR A 44 5.18 11.90 -18.48
C THR A 44 3.92 11.82 -17.63
N ASP A 45 2.75 12.04 -18.24
CA ASP A 45 1.49 11.86 -17.53
C ASP A 45 1.29 10.39 -17.14
N GLU A 46 1.67 9.43 -17.99
CA GLU A 46 1.62 8.00 -17.65
C GLU A 46 2.50 7.64 -16.46
N LEU A 47 3.73 8.16 -16.38
CA LEU A 47 4.62 7.93 -15.23
C LEU A 47 4.08 8.57 -13.96
N ARG A 48 3.46 9.75 -14.07
CA ARG A 48 2.78 10.40 -12.95
C ARG A 48 1.64 9.54 -12.43
N ASP A 49 0.77 9.04 -13.31
CA ASP A 49 -0.34 8.17 -12.97
C ASP A 49 0.12 6.89 -12.29
N GLN A 50 1.19 6.28 -12.80
CA GLN A 50 1.78 5.08 -12.20
C GLN A 50 2.40 5.36 -10.83
N LEU A 51 3.14 6.47 -10.67
CA LEU A 51 3.72 6.88 -9.39
C LEU A 51 2.62 7.09 -8.32
N VAL A 52 1.54 7.76 -8.70
CA VAL A 52 0.40 8.04 -7.82
C VAL A 52 -0.34 6.77 -7.46
N LEU A 53 -0.49 5.82 -8.39
CA LEU A 53 -1.04 4.49 -8.11
C LEU A 53 -0.15 3.74 -7.11
N VAL A 54 1.17 3.72 -7.30
CA VAL A 54 2.11 3.07 -6.38
C VAL A 54 2.02 3.70 -4.98
N ALA A 55 1.92 5.02 -4.88
CA ALA A 55 1.73 5.70 -3.61
C ALA A 55 0.44 5.28 -2.89
N ALA A 56 -0.67 5.18 -3.63
CA ALA A 56 -1.95 4.74 -3.09
C ALA A 56 -1.88 3.30 -2.56
N VAL A 57 -1.28 2.38 -3.33
CA VAL A 57 -1.10 0.98 -2.91
C VAL A 57 -0.14 0.88 -1.73
N ARG A 58 0.98 1.62 -1.74
CA ARG A 58 1.92 1.70 -0.61
C ARG A 58 1.22 2.13 0.67
N LYS A 59 0.34 3.13 0.59
CA LYS A 59 -0.42 3.62 1.75
C LYS A 59 -1.38 2.56 2.27
N LEU A 60 -2.11 1.90 1.37
CA LEU A 60 -3.06 0.87 1.75
C LEU A 60 -2.34 -0.33 2.39
N HIS A 61 -1.25 -0.80 1.78
CA HIS A 61 -0.36 -1.80 2.37
C HIS A 61 0.10 -1.37 3.76
N SER A 62 0.60 -0.13 3.91
CA SER A 62 1.11 0.36 5.20
C SER A 62 0.04 0.36 6.29
N ILE A 63 -1.21 0.66 5.97
CA ILE A 63 -2.33 0.61 6.93
C ILE A 63 -2.60 -0.85 7.33
N CYS A 64 -2.81 -1.73 6.34
CA CYS A 64 -3.10 -3.15 6.58
C CYS A 64 -1.97 -3.85 7.33
N SER A 65 -0.71 -3.63 6.94
CA SER A 65 0.45 -4.24 7.57
C SER A 65 0.63 -3.77 9.00
N SER A 66 0.42 -2.48 9.28
CA SER A 66 0.56 -1.94 10.64
C SER A 66 -0.51 -2.50 11.57
N SER A 67 -1.75 -2.58 11.10
CA SER A 67 -2.85 -3.20 11.86
C SER A 67 -2.59 -4.68 12.12
N TYR A 68 -2.12 -5.42 11.11
CA TYR A 68 -1.75 -6.82 11.25
C TYR A 68 -0.62 -7.04 12.25
N TRP A 69 0.51 -6.32 12.10
CA TRP A 69 1.67 -6.48 12.98
C TRP A 69 1.39 -6.06 14.41
N LEU A 70 0.57 -5.02 14.62
CA LEU A 70 0.13 -4.63 15.95
C LEU A 70 -0.64 -5.78 16.61
N LEU A 71 -1.65 -6.33 15.93
CA LEU A 71 -2.41 -7.48 16.44
C LEU A 71 -1.54 -8.73 16.65
N TYR A 72 -0.65 -9.03 15.71
CA TYR A 72 0.26 -10.18 15.80
C TYR A 72 1.21 -10.06 16.98
N ASN A 73 1.84 -8.89 17.15
CA ASN A 73 2.76 -8.66 18.27
C ASN A 73 2.01 -8.63 19.60
N SER A 74 0.85 -8.00 19.67
CA SER A 74 0.03 -8.00 20.89
C SER A 74 -0.43 -9.41 21.27
N THR A 75 -0.82 -10.25 20.30
CA THR A 75 -1.20 -11.65 20.58
C THR A 75 0.00 -12.53 20.93
N ARG A 76 1.18 -12.33 20.32
CA ARG A 76 2.40 -13.09 20.67
C ARG A 76 3.03 -12.69 22.00
N LEU A 77 3.07 -11.40 22.33
CA LEU A 77 3.63 -10.91 23.59
C LEU A 77 2.85 -11.39 24.81
N LEU A 78 1.59 -11.74 24.63
CA LEU A 78 0.72 -12.27 25.69
C LEU A 78 0.94 -13.78 25.96
N GLY A 79 1.74 -14.48 25.16
CA GLY A 79 2.02 -15.91 25.34
C GLY A 79 0.81 -16.83 25.06
N ASN A 80 1.04 -18.15 25.09
CA ASN A 80 0.02 -19.16 24.76
C ASN A 80 -1.17 -19.21 25.75
N ASP A 81 -1.11 -18.49 26.88
CA ASP A 81 -2.10 -18.54 27.95
C ASP A 81 -3.19 -17.45 27.86
N VAL A 82 -3.16 -16.58 26.84
CA VAL A 82 -4.16 -15.52 26.67
C VAL A 82 -4.96 -15.73 25.40
N SER A 83 -6.27 -15.93 25.55
CA SER A 83 -7.19 -16.28 24.46
C SER A 83 -7.42 -15.17 23.42
N GLY A 84 -6.91 -13.95 23.66
CA GLY A 84 -6.94 -12.85 22.70
C GLY A 84 -6.79 -11.45 23.32
N VAL A 85 -6.61 -10.47 22.45
CA VAL A 85 -6.52 -9.04 22.75
C VAL A 85 -7.91 -8.41 22.55
N ARG A 86 -8.46 -7.78 23.58
CA ARG A 86 -9.72 -7.02 23.43
C ARG A 86 -9.41 -5.59 23.00
N VAL A 87 -9.97 -5.17 21.86
CA VAL A 87 -9.97 -3.78 21.39
C VAL A 87 -11.41 -3.32 21.34
N GLY A 88 -11.78 -2.40 22.25
CA GLY A 88 -13.17 -1.99 22.43
C GLY A 88 -14.06 -3.16 22.87
N GLY A 89 -15.12 -3.45 22.11
CA GLY A 89 -16.03 -4.57 22.35
C GLY A 89 -15.62 -5.89 21.70
N THR A 90 -14.56 -5.90 20.88
CA THR A 90 -14.16 -7.04 20.06
C THR A 90 -12.90 -7.70 20.60
N THR A 91 -12.90 -9.03 20.72
CA THR A 91 -11.70 -9.80 21.07
C THR A 91 -11.06 -10.35 19.80
N PHE A 92 -9.78 -10.04 19.61
CA PHE A 92 -8.94 -10.47 18.51
C PHE A 92 -7.99 -11.55 18.99
N SER A 93 -7.97 -12.69 18.31
CA SER A 93 -7.03 -13.78 18.55
C SER A 93 -6.45 -14.24 17.21
N PRO A 94 -5.36 -15.02 17.19
CA PRO A 94 -4.82 -15.60 15.95
C PRO A 94 -5.87 -16.41 15.16
N GLU A 95 -6.85 -17.00 15.86
CA GLU A 95 -7.93 -17.79 15.25
C GLU A 95 -9.16 -16.95 14.85
N SER A 96 -9.23 -15.70 15.31
CA SER A 96 -10.38 -14.82 15.03
C SER A 96 -10.54 -14.60 13.52
N ALA A 97 -11.79 -14.52 13.06
CA ALA A 97 -12.10 -14.28 11.65
C ALA A 97 -11.45 -12.98 11.14
N HIS A 98 -11.45 -11.93 11.96
CA HIS A 98 -10.84 -10.65 11.61
C HIS A 98 -9.32 -10.73 11.42
N PHE A 99 -8.61 -11.49 12.27
CA PHE A 99 -7.17 -11.67 12.12
C PHE A 99 -6.84 -12.40 10.82
N ARG A 100 -7.57 -13.48 10.52
CA ARG A 100 -7.42 -14.23 9.26
C ARG A 100 -7.76 -13.40 8.03
N GLN A 101 -8.84 -12.61 8.10
CA GLN A 101 -9.24 -11.70 7.01
C GLN A 101 -8.18 -10.64 6.74
N LEU A 102 -7.56 -10.06 7.77
CA LEU A 102 -6.46 -9.10 7.60
C LEU A 102 -5.22 -9.73 6.98
N GLY A 103 -4.87 -10.95 7.40
CA GLY A 103 -3.76 -11.71 6.80
C GLY A 103 -4.02 -12.01 5.31
N ALA A 104 -5.21 -12.51 4.98
CA ALA A 104 -5.60 -12.78 3.59
C ALA A 104 -5.57 -11.52 2.73
N LEU A 105 -6.14 -10.42 3.21
CA LEU A 105 -6.12 -9.13 2.51
C LEU A 105 -4.69 -8.64 2.23
N LEU A 106 -3.77 -8.83 3.17
CA LEU A 106 -2.36 -8.48 2.98
C LEU A 106 -1.73 -9.33 1.87
N SER A 107 -1.96 -10.64 1.90
CA SER A 107 -1.47 -11.57 0.87
C SER A 107 -2.06 -11.28 -0.51
N ASP A 108 -3.35 -10.99 -0.60
CA ASP A 108 -4.02 -10.63 -1.85
C ASP A 108 -3.42 -9.34 -2.44
N LEU A 109 -3.13 -8.36 -1.59
CA LEU A 109 -2.51 -7.11 -2.02
C LEU A 109 -1.07 -7.31 -2.50
N GLU A 110 -0.30 -8.15 -1.82
CA GLU A 110 1.06 -8.52 -2.26
C GLU A 110 1.03 -9.29 -3.58
N ALA A 111 0.05 -10.17 -3.79
CA ALA A 111 -0.13 -10.89 -5.04
C ALA A 111 -0.44 -9.94 -6.20
N VAL A 112 -1.39 -9.02 -6.02
CA VAL A 112 -1.72 -8.00 -7.03
C VAL A 112 -0.54 -7.11 -7.37
N LEU A 113 0.26 -6.75 -6.36
CA LEU A 113 1.50 -6.00 -6.54
C LEU A 113 2.51 -6.76 -7.42
N ASN A 114 2.74 -8.03 -7.11
CA ASN A 114 3.63 -8.90 -7.88
C ASN A 114 3.14 -9.11 -9.33
N ASP A 115 1.84 -9.31 -9.54
CA ASP A 115 1.24 -9.45 -10.88
C ASP A 115 1.46 -8.21 -11.75
N GLN A 116 1.63 -7.03 -11.14
CA GLN A 116 1.91 -5.77 -11.82
C GLN A 116 3.42 -5.51 -12.02
N GLY A 117 4.27 -6.47 -11.66
CA GLY A 117 5.73 -6.35 -11.70
C GLY A 117 6.29 -5.44 -10.60
N LEU A 118 5.52 -5.17 -9.55
CA LEU A 118 5.88 -4.27 -8.46
C LEU A 118 6.03 -5.09 -7.18
N SER A 119 7.25 -5.55 -6.88
CA SER A 119 7.48 -6.23 -5.60
C SER A 119 7.31 -5.26 -4.42
N ILE A 120 6.96 -5.79 -3.26
CA ILE A 120 6.84 -4.97 -2.04
C ILE A 120 8.15 -4.27 -1.68
N GLU A 121 9.28 -4.85 -2.06
CA GLU A 121 10.61 -4.26 -1.86
C GLU A 121 10.77 -2.98 -2.68
N VAL A 122 10.38 -3.02 -3.97
CA VAL A 122 10.37 -1.84 -4.85
C VAL A 122 9.44 -0.77 -4.29
N VAL A 123 8.22 -1.13 -3.88
CA VAL A 123 7.22 -0.18 -3.36
C VAL A 123 7.66 0.49 -2.05
N ARG A 124 8.59 -0.12 -1.30
CA ARG A 124 9.16 0.44 -0.06
C ARG A 124 10.32 1.41 -0.29
N GLN A 125 10.91 1.42 -1.48
CA GLN A 125 12.00 2.33 -1.81
C GLN A 125 11.56 3.81 -1.78
N PRO A 126 12.50 4.77 -1.68
CA PRO A 126 12.21 6.18 -1.92
C PRO A 126 11.52 6.40 -3.27
N TYR A 127 10.58 7.35 -3.33
CA TYR A 127 9.84 7.65 -4.57
C TYR A 127 10.71 7.96 -5.80
N PRO A 128 11.87 8.63 -5.68
CA PRO A 128 12.77 8.81 -6.83
C PRO A 128 13.25 7.48 -7.43
N GLN A 129 13.57 6.49 -6.58
CA GLN A 129 13.98 5.16 -7.02
C GLN A 129 12.82 4.40 -7.65
N ILE A 130 11.62 4.50 -7.08
CA ILE A 130 10.39 3.96 -7.68
C ILE A 130 10.17 4.55 -9.07
N LEU A 131 10.28 5.87 -9.22
CA LEU A 131 10.07 6.53 -10.50
C LEU A 131 11.12 6.13 -11.54
N HIS A 132 12.38 5.98 -11.12
CA HIS A 132 13.45 5.44 -11.96
C HIS A 132 13.17 4.01 -12.42
N PHE A 133 12.73 3.14 -11.50
CA PHE A 133 12.31 1.77 -11.80
C PHE A 133 11.16 1.74 -12.82
N LEU A 134 10.11 2.53 -12.59
CA LEU A 134 8.95 2.63 -13.48
C LEU A 134 9.33 3.10 -14.89
N ALA A 135 10.33 3.99 -15.02
CA ALA A 135 10.78 4.53 -16.30
C ALA A 135 11.71 3.57 -17.07
N ASN A 136 12.56 2.82 -16.38
CA ASN A 136 13.68 2.10 -17.00
C ASN A 136 13.57 0.58 -16.94
N GLU A 137 13.03 0.02 -15.86
CA GLU A 137 13.06 -1.43 -15.59
C GLU A 137 11.70 -2.10 -15.80
N ARG A 138 10.62 -1.32 -15.81
CA ARG A 138 9.26 -1.83 -16.08
C ARG A 138 8.92 -1.99 -17.57
N LYS A 139 9.90 -1.87 -18.49
CA LYS A 139 9.63 -2.19 -19.90
C LYS A 139 9.27 -3.67 -19.99
N PRO A 140 8.06 -4.05 -20.46
CA PRO A 140 7.78 -5.43 -20.75
C PRO A 140 8.73 -5.86 -21.88
N ASP A 141 9.23 -7.09 -21.78
CA ASP A 141 9.87 -7.76 -22.90
C ASP A 141 9.06 -7.53 -24.19
N GLN A 142 9.80 -7.31 -25.27
CA GLN A 142 9.30 -7.30 -26.64
C GLN A 142 8.54 -8.58 -26.99
#